data_AF-A0A9W6ZXC4-F1
#
_entry.id   AF-A0A9W6ZXC4-F1
#
_cell.length_a   1.000
_cell.length_b   1.000
_cell.length_c   1.000
_cell.angle_alpha   90.00
_cell.angle_beta   90.00
_cell.angle_gamma   90.00
#
_symmetry.space_group_name_H-M   'P 1'
#
loop_
_entity.id
_entity.type
_entity.pdbx_description
1 polymer ?
#
loop_
_entity_poly.entity_id
_entity_poly.type
_entity_poly.pdbx_seq_one_letter_code
_entity_poly.pdbx_strand_id
1 'polypeptide(L)'
;MMLYWAYKVARGDFTYWVPFKGCKGQFVLGVLRTAIKLLVEWTAVVQFRHSHDVGGLYFYLNLLQTIILGLGSTLAYEDDNTEALDKSMVTIIMGSASVGLILSFGLLLLSINREYVKSFTSSKTSNVFVQEYFTRREEGFQKIRVFGINEAKWRKAIGG
;
A
#
# COMPACT_ATOMS: atom_id res chain seq x y z
N MET A 1 4.84 -3.61 7.75
CA MET A 1 6.23 -3.12 7.50
C MET A 1 7.25 -4.18 7.08
N MET A 2 7.55 -5.22 7.86
CA MET A 2 8.57 -6.22 7.49
C MET A 2 8.19 -7.01 6.22
N LEU A 3 6.93 -7.44 6.12
CA LEU A 3 6.40 -8.10 4.92
C LEU A 3 6.49 -7.20 3.67
N TYR A 4 6.28 -5.89 3.84
CA TYR A 4 6.38 -4.90 2.78
C TYR A 4 7.81 -4.80 2.23
N TRP A 5 8.79 -4.71 3.13
CA TRP A 5 10.20 -4.67 2.75
C TRP A 5 10.66 -5.99 2.13
N ALA A 6 10.28 -7.14 2.71
CA ALA A 6 10.57 -8.45 2.14
C ALA A 6 10.01 -8.59 0.71
N TYR A 7 8.76 -8.16 0.50
CA TYR A 7 8.13 -8.16 -0.82
C TYR A 7 8.81 -7.20 -1.82
N LYS A 8 9.29 -6.05 -1.34
CA LYS A 8 10.03 -5.08 -2.14
C LYS A 8 11.43 -5.56 -2.51
N VAL A 9 12.11 -6.22 -1.58
CA VAL A 9 13.42 -6.86 -1.78
C VAL A 9 13.31 -7.98 -2.80
N ALA A 10 12.30 -8.86 -2.65
CA ALA A 10 12.04 -9.94 -3.60
C ALA A 10 11.77 -9.45 -5.03
N ARG A 11 11.22 -8.23 -5.20
CA ARG A 11 10.97 -7.62 -6.52
C ARG A 11 12.09 -6.71 -7.02
N GLY A 12 13.15 -6.50 -6.25
CA GLY A 12 14.31 -5.69 -6.65
C GLY A 12 13.99 -4.23 -7.01
N ASP A 13 12.93 -3.67 -6.43
CA ASP A 13 12.41 -2.34 -6.81
C ASP A 13 12.57 -1.32 -5.68
N PHE A 14 13.78 -0.78 -5.51
CA PHE A 14 14.11 0.17 -4.43
C PHE A 14 13.94 1.64 -4.82
N THR A 15 13.60 1.94 -6.08
CA THR A 15 13.70 3.30 -6.61
C THR A 15 12.38 4.07 -6.52
N TYR A 16 12.38 5.18 -5.77
CA TYR A 16 11.25 6.12 -5.72
C TYR A 16 11.12 6.96 -7.00
N TRP A 17 10.02 7.71 -7.16
CA TRP A 17 9.82 8.54 -8.37
C TRP A 17 10.80 9.71 -8.49
N VAL A 18 11.34 10.19 -7.37
CA VAL A 18 12.24 11.34 -7.34
C VAL A 18 13.57 10.96 -8.00
N PRO A 19 14.08 11.77 -8.95
CA PRO A 19 15.27 11.46 -9.74
C PRO A 19 16.59 11.74 -8.98
N PHE A 20 16.76 11.14 -7.79
CA PHE A 20 18.07 11.13 -7.13
C PHE A 20 18.96 10.03 -7.70
N LYS A 21 20.18 10.40 -8.09
CA LYS A 21 21.25 9.49 -8.54
C LYS A 21 22.21 9.20 -7.37
N GLY A 22 22.65 7.96 -7.25
CA GLY A 22 23.65 7.51 -6.26
C GLY A 22 23.09 6.76 -5.05
N CYS A 23 23.96 5.99 -4.38
CA CYS A 23 23.60 5.08 -3.27
C CYS A 23 23.02 5.84 -2.06
N LYS A 24 23.59 7.00 -1.73
CA LYS A 24 23.08 7.89 -0.66
C LYS A 24 21.67 8.43 -0.96
N GLY A 25 21.40 8.75 -2.23
CA GLY A 25 20.07 9.20 -2.67
C GLY A 25 19.02 8.11 -2.56
N GLN A 26 19.36 6.86 -2.88
CA GLN A 26 18.45 5.72 -2.71
C GLN A 26 18.12 5.45 -1.24
N PHE A 27 19.09 5.59 -0.33
CA PHE A 27 18.84 5.45 1.10
C PHE A 27 17.86 6.50 1.63
N VAL A 28 18.08 7.77 1.31
CA VAL A 28 17.18 8.89 1.70
C VAL A 28 15.76 8.67 1.16
N LEU A 29 15.64 8.22 -0.09
CA LEU A 29 14.34 7.89 -0.69
C LEU A 29 13.67 6.69 -0.02
N GLY A 30 14.43 5.69 0.41
CA GLY A 30 13.92 4.55 1.16
C GLY A 30 13.36 4.94 2.53
N VAL A 31 14.04 5.84 3.26
CA VAL A 31 13.56 6.36 4.56
C VAL A 31 12.29 7.18 4.38
N LEU A 32 12.28 8.12 3.44
CA LEU A 32 11.11 8.95 3.14
C LEU A 32 9.89 8.08 2.75
N ARG A 33 10.12 7.08 1.91
CA ARG A 33 9.10 6.12 1.50
C ARG A 33 8.54 5.33 2.69
N THR A 34 9.39 4.94 3.64
CA THR A 34 8.96 4.24 4.87
C THR A 34 8.14 5.14 5.76
N ALA A 35 8.56 6.39 5.97
CA ALA A 35 7.83 7.36 6.78
C ALA A 35 6.42 7.62 6.21
N ILE A 36 6.33 7.88 4.90
CA ILE A 36 5.03 8.06 4.22
C ILE A 36 4.20 6.79 4.34
N LYS A 37 4.80 5.61 4.15
CA LYS A 37 4.10 4.34 4.23
C LYS A 37 3.55 4.08 5.64
N LEU A 38 4.32 4.41 6.68
CA LEU A 38 3.92 4.27 8.07
C LEU A 38 2.75 5.20 8.41
N LEU A 39 2.79 6.46 7.96
CA LEU A 39 1.69 7.41 8.12
C LEU A 39 0.41 6.94 7.40
N VAL A 40 0.54 6.46 6.17
CA VAL A 40 -0.60 5.95 5.38
C VAL A 40 -1.19 4.68 6.00
N GLU A 41 -0.36 3.80 6.57
CA GLU A 41 -0.85 2.63 7.30
C GLU A 41 -1.57 3.00 8.58
N TRP A 42 -1.03 3.94 9.36
CA TRP A 42 -1.64 4.44 10.59
C TRP A 42 -2.99 5.11 10.36
N THR A 43 -3.12 5.85 9.27
CA THR A 43 -4.32 6.64 8.97
C THR A 43 -5.34 5.90 8.09
N ALA A 44 -4.99 4.70 7.61
CA ALA A 44 -5.79 3.91 6.68
C ALA A 44 -6.27 4.69 5.43
N VAL A 45 -5.58 5.76 5.03
CA VAL A 45 -6.02 6.66 3.94
C VAL A 45 -5.96 5.92 2.60
N VAL A 46 -7.12 5.85 1.93
CA VAL A 46 -7.26 5.11 0.67
C VAL A 46 -6.69 5.88 -0.53
N GLN A 47 -6.63 7.21 -0.46
CA GLN A 47 -6.24 8.06 -1.59
C GLN A 47 -4.75 7.99 -1.96
N PHE A 48 -3.85 7.73 -1.00
CA PHE A 48 -2.41 7.57 -1.26
C PHE A 48 -2.05 6.18 -1.83
N ARG A 49 -3.06 5.39 -2.20
CA ARG A 49 -2.90 4.03 -2.71
C ARG A 49 -2.69 4.03 -4.23
N HIS A 50 -1.58 4.62 -4.65
CA HIS A 50 -1.18 4.61 -6.05
C HIS A 50 -0.60 3.22 -6.40
N SER A 51 -1.02 2.61 -7.53
CA SER A 51 -0.56 1.28 -8.02
C SER A 51 0.97 1.14 -8.12
N HIS A 52 1.65 2.27 -8.07
CA HIS A 52 3.09 2.41 -8.13
C HIS A 52 3.85 1.77 -6.95
N ASP A 53 3.24 1.55 -5.78
CA ASP A 53 4.00 1.15 -4.58
C ASP A 53 3.76 -0.27 -4.06
N VAL A 54 2.51 -0.64 -3.84
CA VAL A 54 2.03 -1.99 -3.47
C VAL A 54 0.52 -1.91 -3.68
N GLY A 55 -0.01 -2.69 -4.61
CA GLY A 55 -1.41 -2.62 -5.02
C GLY A 55 -2.41 -2.89 -3.90
N GLY A 56 -3.69 -3.00 -4.25
CA GLY A 56 -4.78 -3.23 -3.30
C GLY A 56 -4.56 -4.44 -2.39
N LEU A 57 -3.90 -5.51 -2.88
CA LEU A 57 -3.65 -6.76 -2.14
C LEU A 57 -2.98 -6.54 -0.77
N TYR A 58 -1.97 -5.67 -0.70
CA TYR A 58 -1.29 -5.39 0.57
C TYR A 58 -2.23 -4.72 1.59
N PHE A 59 -3.18 -3.91 1.13
CA PHE A 59 -4.18 -3.35 2.02
C PHE A 59 -5.17 -4.40 2.50
N TYR A 60 -5.60 -5.34 1.66
CA TYR A 60 -6.43 -6.46 2.13
C TYR A 60 -5.73 -7.23 3.24
N LEU A 61 -4.42 -7.50 3.08
CA LEU A 61 -3.62 -8.18 4.10
C LEU A 61 -3.47 -7.35 5.37
N ASN A 62 -3.25 -6.03 5.26
CA ASN A 62 -3.13 -5.16 6.43
C ASN A 62 -4.46 -5.01 7.19
N LEU A 63 -5.57 -4.85 6.46
CA LEU A 63 -6.92 -4.80 7.04
C LEU A 63 -7.24 -6.11 7.78
N LEU A 64 -6.92 -7.25 7.15
CA LEU A 64 -7.10 -8.57 7.72
C LEU A 64 -6.22 -8.78 8.95
N GLN A 65 -4.96 -8.31 8.90
CA GLN A 65 -4.07 -8.33 10.05
C GLN A 65 -4.62 -7.50 11.22
N THR A 66 -5.18 -6.31 10.97
CA THR A 66 -5.82 -5.49 12.01
C THR A 66 -7.01 -6.20 12.65
N ILE A 67 -7.86 -6.87 11.86
CA ILE A 67 -9.00 -7.62 12.39
C ILE A 67 -8.53 -8.82 13.23
N ILE A 68 -7.55 -9.58 12.73
CA ILE A 68 -7.01 -10.75 13.45
C ILE A 68 -6.35 -10.34 14.76
N LEU A 69 -5.55 -9.28 14.77
CA LEU A 69 -4.90 -8.79 15.99
C LEU A 69 -5.91 -8.19 16.96
N GLY A 70 -6.90 -7.45 16.46
CA GLY A 70 -7.98 -6.89 17.27
C GLY A 70 -8.79 -7.99 17.96
N LEU A 71 -9.27 -8.98 17.22
CA LEU A 71 -10.01 -10.11 17.79
C LEU A 71 -9.09 -11.02 18.62
N GLY A 72 -7.86 -11.26 18.20
CA GLY A 72 -6.87 -12.03 18.96
C GLY A 72 -6.59 -11.42 20.33
N SER A 73 -6.55 -10.09 20.43
CA SER A 73 -6.38 -9.39 21.71
C SER A 73 -7.53 -9.67 22.68
N THR A 74 -8.77 -9.80 22.19
CA THR A 74 -9.94 -10.12 23.04
C THR A 74 -9.89 -11.55 23.58
N LEU A 75 -9.30 -12.49 22.84
CA LEU A 75 -9.10 -13.87 23.28
C LEU A 75 -8.01 -13.96 24.36
N ALA A 76 -6.92 -13.22 24.18
CA ALA A 76 -5.81 -13.15 25.12
C ALA A 76 -6.08 -12.24 26.34
N TYR A 77 -7.18 -11.50 26.34
CA TYR A 77 -7.60 -10.68 27.47
C TYR A 77 -8.12 -11.57 28.61
N GLU A 78 -7.33 -11.65 29.68
CA GLU A 78 -7.73 -12.23 30.96
C GLU A 78 -8.39 -11.16 31.83
N ASP A 79 -9.47 -11.57 32.47
CA ASP A 79 -10.34 -10.70 33.26
C ASP A 79 -9.72 -10.58 34.67
N ASP A 80 -8.76 -9.67 34.82
CA ASP A 80 -8.23 -9.36 36.14
C ASP A 80 -9.20 -8.39 36.84
N ASN A 81 -9.70 -8.78 38.02
CA ASN A 81 -10.85 -8.20 38.74
C ASN A 81 -10.63 -6.74 39.26
N THR A 82 -9.75 -5.96 38.65
CA THR A 82 -9.35 -4.61 39.10
C THR A 82 -9.74 -3.54 38.09
N GLU A 83 -10.95 -2.99 38.21
CA GLU A 83 -11.43 -1.77 37.54
C GLU A 83 -11.24 -1.68 36.00
N ALA A 84 -10.85 -2.77 35.36
CA ALA A 84 -10.62 -2.87 33.93
C ALA A 84 -11.95 -3.07 33.20
N LEU A 85 -12.02 -2.69 31.92
CA LEU A 85 -13.21 -2.95 31.11
C LEU A 85 -13.53 -4.46 31.13
N ASP A 86 -14.79 -4.79 31.42
CA ASP A 86 -15.31 -6.15 31.29
C ASP A 86 -14.92 -6.74 29.93
N LYS A 87 -14.43 -7.98 29.92
CA LYS A 87 -14.11 -8.73 28.69
C LYS A 87 -15.24 -8.67 27.65
N SER A 88 -16.50 -8.69 28.11
CA SER A 88 -17.69 -8.55 27.26
C SER A 88 -17.73 -7.20 26.52
N MET A 89 -17.48 -6.09 27.22
CA MET A 89 -17.45 -4.75 26.62
C MET A 89 -16.30 -4.62 25.62
N VAL A 90 -15.10 -5.10 25.97
CA VAL A 90 -13.95 -5.09 25.05
C VAL A 90 -14.25 -5.87 23.77
N THR A 91 -14.90 -7.04 23.91
CA THR A 91 -15.28 -7.88 22.77
C THR A 91 -16.31 -7.19 21.87
N ILE A 92 -17.31 -6.52 22.44
CA ILE A 92 -18.33 -5.78 21.68
C ILE A 92 -17.71 -4.58 20.95
N ILE A 93 -16.83 -3.83 21.61
CA ILE A 93 -16.14 -2.67 21.00
C ILE A 93 -15.25 -3.13 19.84
N MET A 94 -14.41 -4.15 20.06
CA MET A 94 -13.52 -4.67 19.02
C MET A 94 -14.28 -5.35 17.87
N GLY A 95 -15.36 -6.07 18.19
CA GLY A 95 -16.25 -6.69 17.21
C GLY A 95 -16.94 -5.65 16.34
N SER A 96 -17.55 -4.63 16.94
CA SER A 96 -18.22 -3.55 16.20
C SER A 96 -17.24 -2.73 15.35
N ALA A 97 -16.04 -2.43 15.86
CA ALA A 97 -14.98 -1.78 15.08
C ALA A 97 -14.56 -2.62 13.87
N SER A 98 -14.41 -3.94 14.05
CA SER A 98 -14.06 -4.87 12.96
C SER A 98 -15.15 -4.92 11.88
N VAL A 99 -16.42 -4.98 12.29
CA VAL A 99 -17.58 -4.93 11.38
C VAL A 99 -17.63 -3.60 10.63
N GLY A 100 -17.40 -2.47 11.33
CA GLY A 100 -17.35 -1.14 10.73
C GLY A 100 -16.25 -1.01 9.66
N LEU A 101 -15.08 -1.59 9.90
CA LEU A 101 -13.98 -1.64 8.93
C LEU A 101 -14.35 -2.46 7.69
N ILE A 102 -14.94 -3.64 7.89
CA ILE A 102 -15.40 -4.51 6.78
C ILE A 102 -16.47 -3.81 5.96
N LEU A 103 -17.44 -3.17 6.62
CA LEU A 103 -18.53 -2.46 5.96
C LEU A 103 -18.01 -1.27 5.17
N SER A 104 -17.17 -0.44 5.77
CA SER A 104 -16.56 0.72 5.11
C SER A 104 -15.78 0.31 3.86
N PHE A 105 -15.03 -0.79 3.97
CA PHE A 105 -14.29 -1.32 2.84
C PHE A 105 -15.18 -1.95 1.77
N GLY A 106 -16.23 -2.67 2.16
CA GLY A 106 -17.23 -3.22 1.25
C GLY A 106 -17.94 -2.13 0.44
N LEU A 107 -18.35 -1.05 1.11
CA LEU A 107 -18.93 0.13 0.46
C LEU A 107 -17.94 0.79 -0.51
N LEU A 108 -16.65 0.83 -0.17
CA LEU A 108 -15.63 1.33 -1.09
C LEU A 108 -15.49 0.47 -2.34
N LEU A 109 -15.53 -0.86 -2.21
CA LEU A 109 -15.48 -1.76 -3.36
C LEU A 109 -16.74 -1.68 -4.23
N LEU A 110 -17.90 -1.42 -3.62
CA LEU A 110 -19.15 -1.18 -4.35
C LEU A 110 -19.16 0.19 -5.05
N SER A 111 -18.53 1.20 -4.46
CA SER A 111 -18.43 2.55 -5.02
C SER A 111 -17.42 2.63 -6.17
N ILE A 112 -16.41 1.75 -6.21
CA ILE A 112 -15.49 1.65 -7.33
C ILE A 112 -16.18 1.04 -8.55
N ASN A 113 -16.00 1.67 -9.71
CA ASN A 113 -16.43 1.10 -10.98
C ASN A 113 -15.69 -0.23 -11.24
N ARG A 114 -16.45 -1.29 -11.56
CA ARG A 114 -15.98 -2.68 -11.73
C ARG A 114 -14.80 -2.81 -12.70
N GLU A 115 -14.70 -1.92 -13.69
CA GLU A 115 -13.57 -1.90 -14.64
C GLU A 115 -12.24 -1.55 -13.96
N TYR A 116 -12.28 -0.69 -12.94
CA TYR A 116 -11.10 -0.25 -12.18
C TYR A 116 -10.77 -1.15 -11.00
N VAL A 117 -11.66 -2.08 -10.61
CA VAL A 117 -11.38 -3.08 -9.56
C VAL A 117 -10.23 -4.00 -9.97
N LYS A 118 -10.14 -4.37 -11.25
CA LYS A 118 -9.01 -5.16 -11.77
C LYS A 118 -7.68 -4.40 -11.68
N SER A 119 -7.71 -3.09 -11.87
CA SER A 119 -6.54 -2.23 -11.65
C SER A 119 -6.18 -2.11 -10.17
N PHE A 120 -7.17 -2.24 -9.28
CA PHE A 120 -7.00 -2.22 -7.83
C PHE A 120 -6.26 -3.45 -7.31
N THR A 121 -6.53 -4.64 -7.86
CA THR A 121 -5.81 -5.88 -7.53
C THR A 121 -4.59 -6.13 -8.42
N SER A 122 -4.40 -5.32 -9.46
CA SER A 122 -3.27 -5.48 -10.37
C SER A 122 -1.94 -5.26 -9.64
N SER A 123 -1.11 -6.30 -9.66
CA SER A 123 0.24 -6.31 -9.09
C SER A 123 1.29 -5.69 -10.04
N LYS A 124 0.87 -4.95 -11.07
CA LYS A 124 1.80 -4.37 -12.06
C LYS A 124 2.86 -3.52 -11.35
N THR A 125 4.13 -3.87 -11.57
CA THR A 125 5.27 -3.13 -11.02
C THR A 125 5.31 -1.74 -11.64
N SER A 126 5.70 -0.73 -10.86
CA SER A 126 5.87 0.65 -11.34
C SER A 126 6.67 0.74 -12.65
N ASN A 127 7.77 0.00 -12.77
CA ASN A 127 8.60 -0.02 -13.98
C ASN A 127 7.81 -0.50 -15.21
N VAL A 128 7.02 -1.57 -15.07
CA VAL A 128 6.17 -2.10 -16.14
C VAL A 128 5.04 -1.13 -16.47
N PHE A 129 4.48 -0.44 -15.46
CA PHE A 129 3.46 0.58 -15.68
C PHE A 129 4.00 1.79 -16.45
N VAL A 130 5.20 2.28 -16.09
CA VAL A 130 5.87 3.40 -16.78
C VAL A 130 6.20 3.02 -18.24
N GLN A 131 6.61 1.77 -18.47
CA GLN A 131 6.87 1.24 -19.81
C GLN A 131 5.58 1.15 -20.65
N GLU A 132 4.52 0.56 -20.09
CA GLU A 132 3.22 0.48 -20.76
C GLU A 132 2.64 1.87 -21.04
N TYR A 133 2.84 2.82 -20.13
CA TYR A 133 2.44 4.23 -20.30
C TYR A 133 3.18 4.89 -21.47
N PHE A 134 4.48 4.61 -21.65
CA PHE A 134 5.27 5.12 -22.76
C PHE A 134 4.87 4.50 -24.11
N THR A 135 4.63 3.18 -24.16
CA THR A 135 4.32 2.46 -25.40
C THR A 135 2.88 2.68 -25.87
N ARG A 136 1.92 2.83 -24.95
CA ARG A 136 0.47 2.86 -25.26
C ARG A 136 -0.07 4.24 -25.64
N ARG A 137 0.64 5.33 -25.32
CA ARG A 137 0.21 6.70 -25.65
C ARG A 137 0.72 7.10 -27.02
N GLU A 138 -0.09 7.81 -27.82
CA GLU A 138 0.30 8.31 -29.14
C GLU A 138 0.94 9.71 -29.06
N GLU A 139 0.48 10.56 -28.14
CA GLU A 139 0.95 11.94 -27.98
C GLU A 139 2.36 12.04 -27.36
N GLY A 140 3.27 12.73 -28.05
CA GLY A 140 4.68 12.90 -27.64
C GLY A 140 4.88 13.61 -26.31
N PHE A 141 4.03 14.59 -25.97
CA PHE A 141 4.14 15.32 -24.70
C PHE A 141 3.96 14.41 -23.47
N GLN A 142 3.04 13.44 -23.55
CA GLN A 142 2.78 12.51 -22.46
C GLN A 142 3.94 11.52 -22.28
N LYS A 143 4.63 11.16 -23.37
CA LYS A 143 5.84 10.32 -23.34
C LYS A 143 7.02 11.05 -22.68
N ILE A 144 7.19 12.35 -22.94
CA ILE A 144 8.29 13.15 -22.38
C ILE A 144 8.26 13.17 -20.84
N ARG A 145 7.07 13.15 -20.24
CA ARG A 145 6.89 13.15 -18.77
C ARG A 145 7.56 11.96 -18.08
N VAL A 146 7.71 10.83 -18.78
CA VAL A 146 8.40 9.63 -18.27
C VAL A 146 9.87 9.92 -17.96
N PHE A 147 10.53 10.76 -18.76
CA PHE A 147 11.94 11.12 -18.56
C PHE A 147 12.16 12.06 -17.36
N GLY A 148 11.11 12.71 -16.85
CA GLY A 148 11.16 13.49 -15.60
C GLY A 148 11.15 12.64 -14.32
N ILE A 149 10.94 11.33 -14.45
CA ILE A 149 10.95 10.36 -13.33
C ILE A 149 12.34 9.71 -13.26
N ASN A 150 12.70 9.17 -12.09
CA ASN A 150 13.97 8.47 -11.88
C ASN A 150 14.33 7.50 -13.03
N GLU A 151 15.53 7.71 -13.59
CA GLU A 151 16.10 7.00 -14.73
C GLU A 151 16.07 5.48 -14.58
N ALA A 152 16.21 4.95 -13.35
CA ALA A 152 16.18 3.51 -13.12
C ALA A 152 14.85 2.84 -13.51
N LYS A 153 13.77 3.60 -13.68
CA LYS A 153 12.44 3.06 -14.03
C LYS A 153 12.22 2.87 -15.51
N TRP A 154 12.82 3.71 -16.36
CA TRP A 154 12.63 3.66 -17.81
C TRP A 154 13.88 3.21 -18.56
N ARG A 155 15.09 3.35 -17.98
CA ARG A 155 16.35 2.99 -18.62
C ARG A 155 16.43 1.53 -19.05
N LYS A 156 15.86 0.60 -18.28
CA LYS A 156 15.85 -0.85 -18.63
C LYS A 156 15.12 -1.19 -19.93
N ALA A 157 14.28 -0.30 -20.46
CA ALA A 157 13.45 -0.57 -21.64
C ALA A 157 13.69 0.38 -22.81
N ILE A 158 14.12 1.62 -22.57
CA ILE A 158 14.25 2.66 -23.61
C ILE A 158 15.72 3.05 -23.86
N GLY A 159 16.62 2.77 -22.91
CA GLY A 159 18.04 3.14 -22.99
C GLY A 159 18.98 1.99 -23.35
N GLY A 160 18.48 1.02 -24.13
CA GLY A 160 19.30 -0.03 -24.75
C GLY A 160 19.96 0.49 -26.02
#